data_AF-A0A967V8A9-F1
#
_entry.id   AF-A0A967V8A9-F1
#
_cell.length_a   1.000
_cell.length_b   1.000
_cell.length_c   1.000
_cell.angle_alpha   90.00
_cell.angle_beta   90.00
_cell.angle_gamma   90.00
#
_symmetry.space_group_name_H-M   'P 1'
#
loop_
_entity.id
_entity.type
_entity.pdbx_description
1 polymer ?
#
loop_
_entity_poly.entity_id
_entity_poly.type
_entity_poly.pdbx_seq_one_letter_code
_entity_poly.pdbx_strand_id
1 'polypeptide(L)'
;MSRGNYYLAAFLWLIIAFFVIYPLSIVVMESFKISGTDSWGLNNYLEFFQDTYYLKTFGNTLLLSTLLLMTTTIFGIPLAYILARYRHRGKTIFTALILLPIVLPAFAGVFAFIIFFGKYGTLNLLLMDFGLIEKPVNFIYGLHGLVFIQALHMLPF
;
A
#
# COMPACT_ATOMS: atom_id res chain seq x y z
N MET A 1 -25.70 -2.36 -29.88
CA MET A 1 -25.92 -2.93 -28.53
C MET A 1 -27.41 -2.90 -28.22
N SER A 2 -28.03 -4.04 -27.91
CA SER A 2 -29.49 -4.18 -27.70
C SER A 2 -29.98 -3.38 -26.48
N ARG A 3 -31.19 -2.82 -26.54
CA ARG A 3 -31.83 -2.04 -25.45
C ARG A 3 -31.87 -2.78 -24.11
N GLY A 4 -31.92 -4.11 -24.12
CA GLY A 4 -31.85 -4.94 -22.90
C GLY A 4 -30.53 -4.84 -22.14
N ASN A 5 -29.44 -4.46 -22.82
CA ASN A 5 -28.12 -4.32 -22.21
C ASN A 5 -28.03 -3.09 -21.30
N TYR A 6 -28.76 -2.01 -21.60
CA TYR A 6 -28.76 -0.79 -20.79
C TYR A 6 -29.53 -0.99 -19.47
N TYR A 7 -30.65 -1.70 -19.49
CA TYR A 7 -31.41 -2.01 -18.27
C TYR A 7 -30.64 -2.95 -17.34
N LEU A 8 -30.00 -3.99 -17.90
CA LEU A 8 -29.13 -4.88 -17.13
C LEU A 8 -27.93 -4.12 -16.54
N ALA A 9 -27.25 -3.29 -17.35
CA ALA A 9 -26.15 -2.46 -16.87
C ALA A 9 -26.61 -1.50 -15.76
N ALA A 10 -27.75 -0.82 -15.93
CA ALA A 10 -28.30 0.09 -14.93
C ALA A 10 -28.63 -0.64 -13.62
N PHE A 11 -29.20 -1.85 -13.70
CA PHE A 11 -29.48 -2.69 -12.54
C PHE A 11 -28.19 -3.11 -11.81
N LEU A 12 -27.17 -3.56 -12.54
CA LEU A 12 -25.86 -3.92 -11.97
C LEU A 12 -25.18 -2.71 -11.31
N TRP A 13 -25.22 -1.54 -11.95
CA TRP A 13 -24.69 -0.31 -11.38
C TRP A 13 -25.43 0.11 -10.11
N LEU A 14 -26.75 -0.06 -10.06
CA LEU A 14 -27.55 0.24 -8.87
C LEU A 14 -27.18 -0.67 -7.72
N ILE A 15 -26.97 -1.98 -7.97
CA ILE A 15 -26.49 -2.91 -6.95
C ILE A 15 -25.12 -2.46 -6.43
N ILE A 16 -24.15 -2.21 -7.30
CA ILE A 16 -22.81 -1.75 -6.90
C ILE A 16 -22.91 -0.45 -6.09
N ALA A 17 -23.69 0.52 -6.58
CA ALA A 17 -23.90 1.79 -5.91
C ALA A 17 -24.51 1.59 -4.52
N PHE A 18 -25.51 0.72 -4.38
CA PHE A 18 -26.11 0.40 -3.08
C PHE A 18 -25.06 -0.17 -2.11
N PHE A 19 -24.29 -1.18 -2.52
CA PHE A 19 -23.30 -1.83 -1.66
C PHE A 19 -22.11 -0.91 -1.29
N VAL A 20 -21.82 0.11 -2.09
CA VAL A 20 -20.74 1.09 -1.80
C VAL A 20 -21.28 2.27 -1.00
N ILE A 21 -22.37 2.89 -1.46
CA ILE A 21 -22.91 4.11 -0.86
C ILE A 21 -23.52 3.82 0.51
N TYR A 22 -24.19 2.69 0.70
CA TYR A 22 -24.83 2.35 1.97
C TYR A 22 -23.83 2.32 3.15
N PRO A 23 -22.75 1.52 3.15
CA PRO A 23 -21.79 1.52 4.27
C PRO A 23 -21.04 2.86 4.38
N LEU A 24 -20.71 3.52 3.27
CA LEU A 24 -20.06 4.84 3.32
C LEU A 24 -20.97 5.90 3.97
N SER A 25 -22.28 5.84 3.70
CA SER A 25 -23.24 6.76 4.33
C SER A 25 -23.30 6.57 5.84
N ILE A 26 -23.20 5.32 6.31
CA ILE A 26 -23.13 5.01 7.74
C ILE A 26 -21.86 5.61 8.34
N VAL A 27 -20.69 5.40 7.71
CA VAL A 27 -19.41 5.96 8.19
C VAL A 27 -19.47 7.48 8.28
N VAL A 28 -20.05 8.15 7.28
CA VAL A 28 -20.21 9.60 7.27
C VAL A 28 -21.18 10.06 8.36
N MET A 29 -22.29 9.35 8.59
CA MET A 29 -23.22 9.70 9.68
C MET A 29 -22.57 9.51 11.05
N GLU A 30 -21.83 8.41 11.25
CA GLU A 30 -21.10 8.13 12.49
C GLU A 30 -19.99 9.16 12.75
N SER A 31 -19.34 9.71 11.72
CA SER A 31 -18.32 10.75 11.94
C SER A 31 -18.86 12.06 12.51
N PHE A 32 -20.16 12.34 12.35
CA PHE A 32 -20.82 13.50 12.98
C PHE A 32 -21.39 13.21 14.38
N LYS A 33 -21.49 11.93 14.79
CA LYS A 33 -21.95 11.59 16.14
C LYS A 33 -20.80 11.72 17.14
N ILE A 34 -21.03 12.47 18.21
CA ILE A 34 -20.00 12.69 19.23
C ILE A 34 -19.96 11.49 20.16
N SER A 35 -18.82 10.79 20.20
CA SER A 35 -18.64 9.55 20.98
C SER A 35 -19.05 9.72 22.45
N GLY A 36 -19.90 8.82 22.94
CA GLY A 36 -20.39 8.85 24.33
C GLY A 36 -21.55 9.82 24.58
N THR A 37 -22.08 10.47 23.55
CA THR A 37 -23.27 11.33 23.64
C THR A 37 -24.27 10.99 22.52
N ASP A 38 -25.53 11.36 22.70
CA ASP A 38 -26.54 11.28 21.63
C ASP A 38 -26.58 12.56 20.77
N SER A 39 -25.46 13.30 20.75
CA SER A 39 -25.36 14.62 20.12
C SER A 39 -24.58 14.57 18.81
N TRP A 40 -25.00 15.41 17.87
CA TRP A 40 -24.41 15.53 16.53
C TRP A 40 -23.61 16.83 16.45
N GLY A 41 -22.46 16.81 15.79
CA GLY A 41 -21.64 18.00 15.62
C GLY A 41 -20.34 17.78 14.85
N LEU A 42 -19.53 18.83 14.79
CA LEU A 42 -18.22 18.84 14.12
C LEU A 42 -17.05 18.62 15.08
N ASN A 43 -17.32 18.33 16.36
CA ASN A 43 -16.29 18.27 17.40
C ASN A 43 -15.22 17.21 17.10
N ASN A 44 -15.60 16.04 16.57
CA ASN A 44 -14.65 15.00 16.15
C ASN A 44 -13.64 15.52 15.10
N TYR A 45 -14.09 16.38 14.18
CA TYR A 45 -13.21 16.99 13.17
C TYR A 45 -12.30 18.07 13.77
N LEU A 46 -12.82 18.89 14.69
CA LEU A 46 -12.00 19.89 15.39
C LEU A 46 -10.93 19.22 16.26
N GLU A 47 -11.29 18.16 16.97
CA GLU A 47 -10.37 17.36 17.78
C GLU A 47 -9.25 16.76 16.93
N PHE A 48 -9.57 16.27 15.73
CA PHE A 48 -8.56 15.80 14.77
C PHE A 48 -7.47 16.85 14.48
N PHE A 49 -7.84 18.11 14.29
CA PHE A 49 -6.89 19.18 14.00
C PHE A 49 -6.17 19.73 15.25
N GLN A 50 -6.63 19.38 16.45
CA GLN A 50 -6.02 19.80 17.71
C GLN A 50 -5.09 18.72 18.28
N ASP A 51 -5.35 17.46 17.98
CA ASP A 51 -4.52 16.34 18.43
C ASP A 51 -3.23 16.24 17.59
N THR A 52 -2.10 16.43 18.26
CA THR A 52 -0.77 16.31 17.65
C THR A 52 -0.49 14.89 17.14
N TYR A 53 -1.05 13.86 17.76
CA TYR A 53 -0.90 12.48 17.32
C TYR A 53 -1.59 12.23 15.97
N TYR A 54 -2.82 12.74 15.79
CA TYR A 54 -3.54 12.62 14.51
C TYR A 54 -2.82 13.39 13.40
N LEU A 55 -2.41 14.63 13.65
CA LEU A 55 -1.67 15.43 12.66
C LEU A 55 -0.33 14.78 12.28
N LYS A 56 0.40 14.22 13.25
CA LYS A 56 1.66 13.51 12.99
C LYS A 56 1.43 12.26 12.14
N THR A 57 0.40 11.47 12.47
CA THR A 57 0.05 10.26 11.70
C THR A 57 -0.38 10.59 10.28
N PHE A 58 -1.16 11.67 10.12
CA PHE A 58 -1.56 12.19 8.82
C PHE A 58 -0.34 12.62 7.98
N GLY A 59 0.57 13.41 8.57
CA GLY A 59 1.81 13.84 7.90
C GLY A 59 2.72 12.67 7.51
N ASN A 60 2.87 11.67 8.39
CA ASN A 60 3.63 10.45 8.08
C ASN A 60 3.02 9.68 6.90
N THR A 61 1.68 9.59 6.85
CA THR A 61 0.97 8.91 5.76
C THR A 61 1.16 9.64 4.44
N LEU A 62 1.03 10.98 4.46
CA LEU A 62 1.23 11.82 3.27
C LEU A 62 2.68 11.75 2.75
N LEU A 63 3.66 11.76 3.66
CA LEU A 63 5.07 11.59 3.32
C LEU A 63 5.32 10.20 2.71
N LEU A 64 4.81 9.15 3.35
CA LEU A 64 4.93 7.78 2.86
C LEU A 64 4.30 7.63 1.47
N SER A 65 3.06 8.10 1.27
CA SER A 65 2.37 7.99 -0.02
C SER A 65 3.08 8.77 -1.13
N THR A 66 3.65 9.93 -0.80
CA THR A 66 4.41 10.74 -1.76
C THR A 66 5.71 10.04 -2.17
N LEU A 67 6.49 9.53 -1.21
CA LEU A 67 7.71 8.78 -1.50
C LEU A 67 7.41 7.49 -2.26
N LEU A 68 6.32 6.81 -1.90
CA LEU A 68 5.86 5.62 -2.59
C LEU A 68 5.51 5.94 -4.05
N LEU A 69 4.69 6.97 -4.30
CA LEU A 69 4.36 7.42 -5.65
C LEU A 69 5.61 7.77 -6.47
N MET A 70 6.55 8.53 -5.89
CA MET A 70 7.78 8.89 -6.59
C MET A 70 8.61 7.66 -6.95
N THR A 71 8.85 6.77 -5.99
CA THR A 71 9.67 5.57 -6.20
C THR A 71 9.02 4.61 -7.20
N THR A 72 7.71 4.31 -7.07
CA THR A 72 7.01 3.43 -8.01
C THR A 72 6.94 4.03 -9.40
N THR A 73 6.80 5.35 -9.54
CA THR A 73 6.82 6.02 -10.85
C THR A 73 8.21 5.95 -11.49
N ILE A 74 9.26 6.28 -10.72
CA ILE A 74 10.65 6.29 -11.20
C ILE A 74 11.10 4.90 -11.66
N PHE A 75 10.74 3.84 -10.93
CA PHE A 75 11.14 2.47 -11.29
C PHE A 75 10.13 1.76 -12.19
N GLY A 76 8.83 2.01 -12.00
CA GLY A 76 7.74 1.35 -12.73
C GLY A 76 7.66 1.79 -14.19
N ILE A 77 7.82 3.08 -14.50
CA ILE A 77 7.75 3.57 -15.90
C ILE A 77 8.84 2.94 -16.77
N PRO A 78 10.15 2.97 -16.40
CA PRO A 78 11.18 2.31 -17.19
C PRO A 78 10.94 0.81 -17.33
N LEU A 79 10.50 0.16 -16.26
CA LEU A 79 10.26 -1.28 -16.25
C LEU A 79 9.11 -1.67 -17.19
N ALA A 80 7.99 -0.94 -17.13
CA ALA A 80 6.85 -1.10 -18.03
C ALA A 80 7.26 -0.86 -19.49
N TYR A 81 8.08 0.18 -19.75
CA TYR A 81 8.60 0.46 -21.08
C TYR A 81 9.46 -0.70 -21.62
N ILE A 82 10.38 -1.21 -20.80
CA ILE A 82 11.26 -2.33 -21.18
C ILE A 82 10.43 -3.57 -21.51
N LEU A 83 9.47 -3.92 -20.64
CA LEU A 83 8.60 -5.09 -20.82
C LEU A 83 7.70 -4.96 -22.05
N ALA A 84 7.21 -3.76 -22.36
CA ALA A 84 6.33 -3.50 -23.50
C ALA A 84 7.09 -3.49 -24.84
N ARG A 85 8.30 -2.92 -24.87
CA ARG A 85 9.02 -2.64 -26.13
C ARG A 85 10.05 -3.70 -26.52
N TYR A 86 10.66 -4.39 -25.56
CA TYR A 86 11.76 -5.30 -25.87
C TYR A 86 11.35 -6.78 -25.77
N ARG A 87 11.88 -7.57 -26.71
CA ARG A 87 11.79 -9.03 -26.71
C ARG A 87 13.14 -9.61 -26.24
N HIS A 88 13.27 -9.80 -24.93
CA HIS A 88 14.47 -10.39 -24.32
C HIS A 88 14.31 -11.90 -24.12
N ARG A 89 15.43 -12.65 -24.25
CA ARG A 89 15.46 -14.11 -24.02
C ARG A 89 15.05 -14.54 -22.61
N GLY A 90 15.09 -13.63 -21.63
CA GLY A 90 14.65 -13.85 -20.24
C GLY A 90 13.33 -13.17 -19.86
N LYS A 91 12.54 -12.67 -20.83
CA LYS A 91 11.33 -11.86 -20.56
C LYS A 91 10.35 -12.55 -19.61
N THR A 92 10.12 -13.85 -19.77
CA THR A 92 9.20 -14.61 -18.92
C THR A 92 9.65 -14.64 -17.46
N ILE A 93 10.94 -14.87 -17.21
CA ILE A 93 11.50 -14.92 -15.85
C ILE A 93 11.44 -13.53 -15.22
N PHE A 94 11.86 -12.49 -15.94
CA PHE A 94 11.77 -11.11 -15.44
C PHE A 94 10.32 -10.71 -15.12
N THR A 95 9.38 -11.02 -16.01
CA THR A 95 7.95 -10.73 -15.78
C THR A 95 7.45 -11.49 -14.55
N ALA A 96 7.82 -12.77 -14.40
CA ALA A 96 7.44 -13.56 -13.23
C ALA A 96 8.01 -13.00 -11.92
N LEU A 97 9.28 -12.58 -11.91
CA LEU A 97 9.91 -11.95 -10.73
C LEU A 97 9.23 -10.64 -10.34
N ILE A 98 8.82 -9.84 -11.32
CA ILE A 98 8.11 -8.58 -11.09
C ILE A 98 6.69 -8.84 -10.58
N LEU A 99 6.01 -9.88 -11.08
CA LEU A 99 4.65 -10.22 -10.61
C LEU A 99 4.65 -10.99 -9.29
N LEU A 100 5.79 -11.51 -8.83
CA LEU A 100 5.92 -12.30 -7.61
C LEU A 100 5.32 -11.60 -6.37
N PRO A 101 5.53 -10.29 -6.13
CA PRO A 101 4.95 -9.59 -4.99
C PRO A 101 3.41 -9.58 -4.98
N ILE A 102 2.76 -9.60 -6.15
CA ILE A 102 1.28 -9.66 -6.25
C ILE A 102 0.73 -11.01 -5.76
N VAL A 103 1.50 -12.08 -5.94
CA VAL A 103 1.05 -13.43 -5.57
C VAL A 103 1.15 -13.66 -4.06
N LEU A 104 2.04 -12.95 -3.38
CA LEU A 104 2.20 -13.05 -1.94
C LEU A 104 1.03 -12.34 -1.24
N PRO A 105 0.36 -12.99 -0.27
CA PRO A 105 -0.54 -12.26 0.63
C PRO A 105 0.24 -11.12 1.29
N ALA A 106 -0.31 -9.90 1.28
CA ALA A 106 0.39 -8.71 1.74
C ALA A 106 1.06 -8.89 3.11
N PHE A 107 0.36 -9.55 4.04
CA PHE A 107 0.87 -9.84 5.39
C PHE A 107 2.04 -10.84 5.39
N ALA A 108 1.93 -11.91 4.60
CA ALA A 108 2.98 -12.93 4.48
C ALA A 108 4.26 -12.36 3.83
N GLY A 109 4.10 -11.50 2.82
CA GLY A 109 5.22 -10.80 2.19
C GLY A 109 6.01 -9.96 3.20
N VAL A 110 5.32 -9.13 3.99
CA VAL A 110 5.95 -8.30 5.02
C VAL A 110 6.73 -9.15 6.03
N PHE A 111 6.17 -10.26 6.50
CA PHE A 111 6.88 -11.16 7.43
C PHE A 111 8.12 -11.80 6.82
N ALA A 112 8.06 -12.23 5.55
CA ALA A 112 9.22 -12.78 4.86
C ALA A 112 10.36 -11.75 4.80
N PHE A 113 10.04 -10.50 4.48
CA PHE A 113 11.01 -9.41 4.49
C PHE A 113 11.54 -9.13 5.91
N ILE A 114 10.71 -9.17 6.96
CA ILE A 114 11.18 -8.98 8.35
C ILE A 114 12.13 -10.11 8.78
N ILE A 115 11.82 -11.36 8.45
CA ILE A 115 12.66 -12.52 8.78
C ILE A 115 14.02 -12.43 8.06
N PHE A 116 14.04 -11.93 6.81
CA PHE A 116 15.27 -11.85 6.04
C PHE A 116 16.11 -10.58 6.34
N PHE A 117 15.47 -9.41 6.34
CA PHE A 117 16.09 -8.08 6.47
C PHE A 117 16.03 -7.47 7.88
N GLY A 118 15.40 -8.16 8.84
CA GLY A 118 15.37 -7.70 10.23
C GLY A 118 16.77 -7.62 10.85
N LYS A 119 16.88 -6.96 12.02
CA LYS A 119 18.15 -6.83 12.75
C LYS A 119 18.78 -8.20 13.08
N TYR A 120 17.95 -9.20 13.36
CA TYR A 120 18.37 -10.60 13.57
C TYR A 120 18.02 -11.50 12.38
N GLY A 121 17.79 -10.90 11.21
CA GLY A 121 17.44 -11.62 10.00
C GLY A 121 18.67 -12.19 9.29
N THR A 122 18.42 -13.12 8.37
CA THR A 122 19.45 -13.87 7.64
C THR A 122 20.50 -12.95 7.00
N LEU A 123 20.11 -11.82 6.42
CA LEU A 123 21.06 -10.92 5.77
C LEU A 123 22.07 -10.33 6.75
N ASN A 124 21.62 -9.84 7.90
CA ASN A 124 22.51 -9.29 8.92
C ASN A 124 23.45 -10.36 9.47
N LEU A 125 22.93 -11.56 9.74
CA LEU A 125 23.74 -12.68 10.22
C LEU A 125 24.84 -13.05 9.23
N LEU A 126 24.52 -13.20 7.94
CA LEU A 126 25.51 -13.51 6.92
C LEU A 126 26.56 -12.39 6.77
N LEU A 127 26.15 -11.12 6.78
CA LEU A 127 27.08 -10.00 6.68
C LEU A 127 28.04 -9.94 7.87
N MET A 128 27.57 -10.31 9.07
CA MET A 128 28.39 -10.41 10.27
C MET A 128 29.35 -11.61 10.20
N ASP A 129 28.87 -12.77 9.76
CA ASP A 129 29.70 -13.97 9.60
C ASP A 129 30.83 -13.78 8.59
N PHE A 130 30.58 -13.03 7.51
CA PHE A 130 31.62 -12.66 6.54
C PHE A 130 32.54 -11.52 7.00
N GLY A 131 32.32 -10.96 8.19
CA GLY A 131 33.11 -9.86 8.73
C GLY A 131 32.91 -8.53 7.98
N LEU A 132 31.83 -8.38 7.20
CA LEU A 132 31.52 -7.15 6.46
C LEU A 132 30.91 -6.07 7.36
N ILE A 133 30.22 -6.48 8.44
CA ILE A 133 29.64 -5.58 9.44
C ILE A 133 29.88 -6.13 10.86
N GLU A 134 30.09 -5.25 11.82
CA GLU A 134 30.27 -5.63 13.24
C GLU A 134 28.95 -5.65 14.01
N LYS A 135 27.95 -4.88 13.55
CA LYS A 135 26.66 -4.71 14.22
C LYS A 135 25.52 -4.77 13.19
N PRO A 136 24.33 -5.26 13.59
CA PRO A 136 23.18 -5.31 12.71
C PRO A 136 22.79 -3.95 12.14
N VAL A 137 22.60 -3.90 10.82
CA VAL A 137 22.10 -2.74 10.10
C VAL A 137 20.58 -2.79 10.02
N ASN A 138 19.94 -1.63 10.19
CA ASN A 138 18.50 -1.51 10.07
C ASN A 138 18.05 -1.35 8.62
N PHE A 139 17.84 -2.47 7.92
CA PHE A 139 17.41 -2.45 6.53
C PHE A 139 15.92 -2.16 6.34
N ILE A 140 15.07 -2.43 7.34
CA ILE A 140 13.62 -2.55 7.13
C ILE A 140 12.75 -1.75 8.12
N TYR A 141 13.24 -1.42 9.31
CA TYR A 141 12.43 -0.75 10.31
C TYR A 141 12.45 0.76 10.10
N GLY A 142 11.30 1.35 9.78
CA GLY A 142 11.14 2.78 9.57
C GLY A 142 10.64 3.12 8.17
N LEU A 143 10.66 4.42 7.85
CA LEU A 143 10.08 4.94 6.61
C LEU A 143 10.72 4.35 5.35
N HIS A 144 12.05 4.19 5.33
CA HIS A 144 12.76 3.65 4.17
C HIS A 144 12.35 2.20 3.87
N GLY A 145 12.21 1.37 4.89
CA GLY A 145 11.78 -0.02 4.73
C GLY A 145 10.30 -0.12 4.33
N LEU A 146 9.44 0.75 4.87
CA LEU A 146 8.04 0.85 4.43
C LEU A 146 7.95 1.22 2.95
N VAL A 147 8.67 2.25 2.52
CA VAL A 147 8.74 2.68 1.11
C VAL A 147 9.26 1.53 0.25
N PHE A 148 10.34 0.87 0.65
CA PHE A 148 10.95 -0.23 -0.11
C PHE A 148 9.97 -1.40 -0.34
N ILE A 149 9.37 -1.94 0.72
CA ILE A 149 8.47 -3.10 0.60
C ILE A 149 7.18 -2.71 -0.13
N GLN A 150 6.59 -1.55 0.19
CA GLN A 150 5.38 -1.13 -0.48
C GLN A 150 5.62 -0.80 -1.94
N ALA A 151 6.76 -0.18 -2.29
CA ALA A 151 7.11 0.05 -3.69
C ALA A 151 7.21 -1.28 -4.45
N LEU A 152 7.92 -2.26 -3.89
CA LEU A 152 8.01 -3.60 -4.48
C LEU A 152 6.64 -4.25 -4.70
N HIS A 153 5.73 -4.12 -3.73
CA HIS A 153 4.38 -4.65 -3.84
C HIS A 153 3.52 -3.88 -4.86
N MET A 154 3.72 -2.57 -5.01
CA MET A 154 2.93 -1.69 -5.89
C MET A 154 3.45 -1.63 -7.32
N LEU A 155 4.73 -1.93 -7.56
CA LEU A 155 5.32 -1.97 -8.90
C LEU A 155 4.55 -2.76 -9.97
N PRO A 156 3.86 -3.87 -9.65
CA PRO A 156 3.20 -4.66 -10.68
C PRO A 156 1.73 -4.26 -10.90
N PHE A 157 1.21 -3.29 -10.14
CA PHE A 157 -0.11 -2.67 -10.32
C PHE A 157 -0.02 -1.47 -11.27
#